data_AF-A0A9N8VV58-F1
#
_entry.id   AF-A0A9N8VV58-F1
#
_cell.length_a   1.000
_cell.length_b   1.000
_cell.length_c   1.000
_cell.angle_alpha   90.00
_cell.angle_beta   90.00
_cell.angle_gamma   90.00
#
_symmetry.space_group_name_H-M   'P 1'
#
loop_
_entity.id
_entity.type
_entity.pdbx_description
1 polymer ?
#
loop_
_entity_poly.entity_id
_entity_poly.type
_entity_poly.pdbx_seq_one_letter_code
_entity_poly.pdbx_strand_id
1 'polypeptide(L)'
;MNTSDRNQLEIILPSRPLFPPPITQDQLVTYKSRIKGKHSSRLPTAFIIYKTAYRQQLIADNNLPPMHLFSSMASISYEREPIHVKTAYVNLSLQLRSEG
;
A
#
# COMPACT_ATOMS: atom_id res chain seq x y z
N MET A 1 7.73 16.44 11.09
CA MET A 1 8.22 15.06 11.31
C MET A 1 9.58 15.18 11.95
N ASN A 2 9.74 14.71 13.19
CA ASN A 2 11.01 14.77 13.91
C ASN A 2 11.94 13.69 13.31
N THR A 3 13.21 14.02 13.09
CA THR A 3 14.19 13.16 12.42
C THR A 3 14.45 11.86 13.19
N SER A 4 14.24 11.86 14.51
CA SER A 4 14.36 10.68 15.37
C SER A 4 13.32 9.60 15.08
N ASP A 5 12.08 9.96 14.74
CA ASP A 5 11.01 8.99 14.48
C ASP A 5 11.25 8.25 13.16
N ARG A 6 11.81 8.93 12.15
CA ARG A 6 12.18 8.32 10.87
C ARG A 6 13.25 7.25 11.06
N ASN A 7 14.30 7.55 11.82
CA ASN A 7 15.39 6.59 12.06
C ASN A 7 14.92 5.35 12.84
N GLN A 8 13.97 5.49 13.78
CA GLN A 8 13.39 4.32 14.45
C GLN A 8 12.54 3.45 13.51
N LEU A 9 11.78 4.06 12.59
CA LEU A 9 11.01 3.32 11.59
C LEU A 9 11.90 2.56 10.60
N GLU A 10 13.10 3.07 10.31
CA GLU A 10 14.07 2.43 9.42
C GLU A 10 14.70 1.16 10.01
N ILE A 11 14.80 1.09 11.34
CA ILE A 11 15.37 -0.07 12.06
C ILE A 11 14.34 -1.24 12.13
N ILE A 12 13.05 -0.97 11.92
CA ILE A 12 11.93 -1.92 12.13
C ILE A 12 11.32 -2.43 10.80
N LEU A 13 12.06 -2.44 9.69
CA LEU A 13 11.52 -2.86 8.38
C LEU A 13 12.01 -4.26 7.92
N PRO A 14 11.57 -5.38 8.55
CA PRO A 14 11.90 -6.71 8.05
C PRO A 14 10.93 -7.22 6.96
N SER A 15 9.70 -6.70 6.87
CA SER A 15 8.67 -7.25 5.97
C SER A 15 8.29 -6.30 4.85
N ARG A 16 8.88 -6.52 3.68
CA ARG A 16 8.44 -5.90 2.43
C ARG A 16 7.30 -6.74 1.85
N PRO A 17 6.30 -6.12 1.20
CA PRO A 17 5.24 -6.89 0.56
C PRO A 17 5.83 -7.72 -0.57
N LEU A 18 5.31 -8.94 -0.76
CA LEU A 18 5.72 -9.78 -1.89
C LEU A 18 5.46 -9.05 -3.22
N PHE A 19 6.40 -9.23 -4.15
CA PHE A 19 6.27 -8.77 -5.53
C PHE A 19 6.23 -9.96 -6.50
N PRO A 20 5.27 -10.00 -7.45
CA PRO A 20 4.15 -9.07 -7.61
C PRO A 20 3.16 -9.15 -6.44
N PRO A 21 2.45 -8.05 -6.14
CA PRO A 21 1.49 -8.06 -5.05
C PRO A 21 0.39 -9.09 -5.33
N PRO A 22 0.06 -9.97 -4.36
CA PRO A 22 -1.05 -10.89 -4.49
C PRO A 22 -2.37 -10.12 -4.36
N ILE A 23 -2.81 -9.50 -5.47
CA ILE A 23 -4.03 -8.72 -5.48
C ILE A 23 -5.15 -9.65 -5.88
N THR A 24 -5.81 -10.19 -4.86
CA THR A 24 -6.95 -11.08 -5.04
C THR A 24 -8.17 -10.29 -5.52
N GLN A 25 -9.10 -10.97 -6.19
CA GLN A 25 -10.36 -10.39 -6.64
C GLN A 25 -11.13 -9.72 -5.47
N ASP A 26 -11.05 -10.27 -4.26
CA ASP A 26 -11.65 -9.67 -3.06
C ASP A 26 -11.03 -8.32 -2.66
N GLN A 27 -9.72 -8.16 -2.89
CA GLN A 27 -9.08 -6.85 -2.71
C GLN A 27 -9.60 -5.86 -3.75
N LEU A 28 -9.80 -6.29 -5.00
CA LEU A 28 -10.43 -5.47 -6.04
C LEU A 28 -11.85 -5.03 -5.65
N VAL A 29 -12.67 -5.93 -5.10
CA VAL A 29 -14.01 -5.61 -4.58
C VAL A 29 -13.93 -4.64 -3.40
N THR A 30 -12.97 -4.81 -2.49
CA THR A 30 -12.75 -3.91 -1.35
C THR A 30 -12.33 -2.51 -1.80
N TYR A 31 -11.49 -2.41 -2.83
CA TYR A 31 -11.14 -1.13 -3.43
C TYR A 31 -12.37 -0.49 -4.10
N LYS A 32 -13.12 -1.26 -4.90
CA LYS A 32 -14.36 -0.78 -5.56
C LYS A 32 -15.42 -0.32 -4.54
N SER A 33 -15.56 -1.00 -3.40
CA SER A 33 -16.54 -0.63 -2.35
C SER A 33 -16.15 0.65 -1.59
N ARG A 34 -14.85 0.86 -1.30
CA ARG A 34 -14.37 2.11 -0.70
C ARG A 34 -14.56 3.33 -1.62
N ILE A 35 -14.48 3.14 -2.94
CA ILE A 35 -14.75 4.18 -3.94
C ILE A 35 -16.24 4.55 -3.96
N LYS A 36 -17.14 3.56 -3.82
CA LYS A 36 -18.59 3.79 -3.81
C LYS A 36 -19.11 4.48 -2.53
N GLY A 37 -18.48 4.27 -1.38
CA GLY A 37 -19.05 4.65 -0.08
C GLY A 37 -18.58 5.97 0.55
N LYS A 38 -17.46 6.55 0.10
CA LYS A 38 -16.94 7.82 0.65
C LYS A 38 -16.37 8.66 -0.48
N HIS A 39 -17.07 9.74 -0.85
CA HIS A 39 -16.60 11.00 -1.46
C HIS A 39 -15.16 11.09 -2.01
N SER A 40 -14.70 10.10 -2.77
CA SER A 40 -13.56 10.22 -3.65
C SER A 40 -13.95 9.52 -4.93
N SER A 41 -14.46 10.30 -5.87
CA SER A 41 -14.52 10.00 -7.31
C SER A 41 -13.14 9.74 -7.94
N ARG A 42 -12.11 9.50 -7.12
CA ARG A 42 -10.73 9.23 -7.51
C ARG A 42 -10.46 7.76 -7.23
N LEU A 43 -10.35 7.02 -8.32
CA LEU A 43 -9.84 5.66 -8.34
C LEU A 43 -8.52 5.55 -7.56
N PRO A 44 -8.26 4.44 -6.87
CA PRO A 44 -7.10 4.28 -6.01
C PRO A 44 -5.83 4.54 -6.82
N THR A 45 -4.91 5.32 -6.24
CA THR A 45 -3.58 5.52 -6.83
C THR A 45 -2.71 4.28 -6.56
N ALA A 46 -1.64 4.11 -7.35
CA ALA A 46 -0.65 3.05 -7.14
C ALA A 46 -0.24 2.89 -5.66
N PHE A 47 -0.03 4.01 -4.96
CA PHE A 47 0.33 4.02 -3.54
C PHE A 47 -0.77 3.47 -2.62
N ILE A 48 -2.05 3.71 -2.89
CA ILE A 48 -3.15 3.19 -2.06
C ILE A 48 -3.22 1.67 -2.16
N ILE A 49 -3.00 1.15 -3.37
CA ILE A 49 -2.96 -0.29 -3.63
C ILE A 49 -1.75 -0.91 -2.92
N TYR A 50 -0.56 -0.30 -3.08
CA TYR A 50 0.64 -0.71 -2.35
C TYR A 50 0.43 -0.73 -0.84
N LYS A 51 -0.09 0.36 -0.27
CA LYS A 51 -0.31 0.51 1.16
C LYS A 51 -1.21 -0.60 1.70
N THR A 52 -2.19 -1.04 0.93
CA THR A 52 -3.11 -2.09 1.35
C THR A 52 -2.44 -3.47 1.30
N ALA A 53 -1.69 -3.80 0.24
CA ALA A 53 -0.89 -5.01 0.17
C ALA A 53 0.16 -5.07 1.30
N TYR A 54 0.82 -3.93 1.56
CA TYR A 54 1.76 -3.77 2.67
C TYR A 54 1.09 -4.03 4.03
N ARG A 55 -0.13 -3.53 4.25
CA ARG A 55 -0.90 -3.81 5.46
C ARG A 55 -1.19 -5.31 5.63
N GLN A 56 -1.57 -5.99 4.55
CA GLN A 56 -1.89 -7.41 4.59
C GLN A 56 -0.66 -8.24 4.95
N GLN A 57 0.50 -7.92 4.37
CA GLN A 57 1.76 -8.57 4.72
C GLN A 57 2.08 -8.39 6.20
N LEU A 58 1.97 -7.15 6.71
CA LEU A 58 2.22 -6.88 8.14
C LEU A 58 1.22 -7.60 9.08
N ILE A 59 -0.02 -7.80 8.66
CA ILE A 59 -0.99 -8.59 9.41
C ILE A 59 -0.60 -10.07 9.41
N ALA A 60 -0.22 -10.62 8.24
CA ALA A 60 0.21 -12.01 8.12
C ALA A 60 1.46 -12.29 8.97
N ASP A 61 2.35 -11.31 9.07
CA ASP A 61 3.57 -11.40 9.87
C ASP A 61 3.35 -11.06 11.36
N ASN A 62 2.11 -10.81 11.81
CA ASN A 62 1.75 -10.35 13.16
C ASN A 62 2.51 -9.08 13.61
N ASN A 63 2.87 -8.21 12.67
CA ASN A 63 3.72 -7.04 12.85
C ASN A 63 3.02 -5.73 12.45
N LEU A 64 1.69 -5.66 12.53
CA LEU A 64 0.95 -4.46 12.17
C LEU A 64 1.17 -3.34 13.22
N PRO A 65 1.81 -2.21 12.85
CA PRO A 65 2.06 -1.12 13.79
C PRO A 65 0.79 -0.27 13.99
N PRO A 66 0.79 0.62 15.01
CA PRO A 66 -0.24 1.65 15.16
C PRO A 66 -0.46 2.46 13.88
N MET A 67 -1.70 2.86 13.61
CA MET A 67 -2.10 3.52 12.35
C MET A 67 -1.27 4.77 12.01
N HIS A 68 -0.86 5.53 13.02
CA HIS A 68 -0.05 6.74 12.85
C HIS A 68 1.37 6.45 12.34
N LEU A 69 1.95 5.29 12.69
CA LEU A 69 3.24 4.83 12.18
C LEU A 69 3.09 4.11 10.84
N PHE A 70 2.03 3.32 10.68
CA PHE A 70 1.75 2.54 9.48
C PHE A 70 1.79 3.39 8.20
N SER A 71 1.18 4.58 8.23
CA SER A 71 1.16 5.45 7.04
C SER A 71 2.54 5.94 6.63
N SER A 72 3.39 6.26 7.62
CA SER A 72 4.78 6.66 7.39
C SER A 72 5.63 5.49 6.90
N MET A 73 5.48 4.31 7.51
CA MET A 73 6.18 3.09 7.09
C MET A 73 5.84 2.69 5.67
N ALA A 74 4.55 2.75 5.29
CA ALA A 74 4.12 2.46 3.93
C ALA A 74 4.73 3.43 2.91
N SER A 75 4.84 4.72 3.23
CA SER A 75 5.47 5.72 2.34
C SER A 75 6.94 5.41 2.13
N ILE A 76 7.68 5.22 3.24
CA ILE A 76 9.12 4.90 3.20
C ILE A 76 9.37 3.60 2.43
N SER A 77 8.57 2.56 2.70
CA SER A 77 8.67 1.29 2.00
C SER A 77 8.42 1.45 0.50
N TYR A 78 7.36 2.16 0.10
CA TYR A 78 7.03 2.42 -1.31
C TYR A 78 8.11 3.23 -2.01
N GLU A 79 8.67 4.25 -1.38
CA GLU A 79 9.76 5.07 -1.94
C GLU A 79 11.01 4.23 -2.24
N ARG A 80 11.30 3.23 -1.41
CA ARG A 80 12.45 2.31 -1.55
C ARG A 80 12.22 1.19 -2.56
N GLU A 81 11.00 1.00 -3.05
CA GLU A 81 10.73 -0.02 -4.07
C GLU A 81 11.44 0.30 -5.40
N PRO A 82 11.95 -0.72 -6.10
CA PRO A 82 12.50 -0.54 -7.43
C PRO A 82 11.44 -0.13 -8.44
N ILE A 83 11.87 0.49 -9.54
CA ILE A 83 10.99 1.08 -10.55
C ILE A 83 9.97 0.07 -11.09
N HIS A 84 10.37 -1.18 -11.34
CA HIS A 84 9.51 -2.20 -11.89
C HIS A 84 8.33 -2.55 -10.96
N VAL A 85 8.55 -2.50 -9.63
CA VAL A 85 7.50 -2.72 -8.63
C VAL A 85 6.50 -1.58 -8.69
N LYS A 86 6.98 -0.33 -8.64
CA LYS A 86 6.14 0.87 -8.72
C LYS A 86 5.31 0.87 -10.00
N THR A 87 5.92 0.52 -11.14
CA THR A 87 5.25 0.42 -12.44
C THR A 87 4.11 -0.60 -12.42
N ALA A 88 4.28 -1.76 -11.77
CA ALA A 88 3.20 -2.73 -11.66
C ALA A 88 1.98 -2.19 -10.90
N TYR A 89 2.21 -1.48 -9.78
CA TYR A 89 1.13 -0.81 -9.04
C TYR A 89 0.47 0.32 -9.83
N VAL A 90 1.24 1.05 -10.65
CA VAL A 90 0.69 2.03 -11.59
C VAL A 90 -0.21 1.36 -12.62
N ASN A 91 0.26 0.30 -13.28
CA ASN A 91 -0.51 -0.44 -14.29
C ASN A 91 -1.82 -0.98 -13.72
N LEU A 92 -1.78 -1.54 -12.53
CA LEU A 92 -2.98 -2.01 -11.85
C LEU A 92 -3.93 -0.86 -11.50
N SER A 93 -3.39 0.28 -11.03
CA SER A 93 -4.23 1.46 -10.77
C SER A 93 -4.92 1.97 -12.04
N LEU A 94 -4.28 1.82 -13.21
CA LEU A 94 -4.86 2.14 -14.51
C LEU A 94 -5.92 1.11 -14.91
N GLN A 95 -5.66 -0.19 -14.76
CA GLN A 95 -6.65 -1.24 -15.03
C GLN A 95 -7.93 -1.03 -14.22
N LEU A 96 -7.80 -0.73 -12.92
CA LEU A 96 -8.95 -0.45 -12.07
C LEU A 96 -9.70 0.82 -12.47
N ARG A 97 -9.03 1.78 -13.12
CA ARG A 97 -9.63 3.00 -13.65
C ARG A 97 -10.40 2.76 -14.95
N SER A 98 -9.92 1.84 -15.77
CA SER A 98 -10.52 1.52 -17.07
C SER A 98 -11.75 0.63 -16.97
N GLU A 99 -11.95 -0.08 -15.85
CA GLU A 99 -13.14 -0.92 -15.59
C GLU A 99 -14.30 -0.18 -14.86
N GLY A 100 -14.19 1.14 -14.70
CA GLY A 100 -15.12 1.98 -13.92
C GLY A 100 -16.16 2.70 -14.75
#